data_AF-A0A6J1PNB2-F1
#
_entry.id   AF-A0A6J1PNB2-F1
#
_cell.length_a   1.000
_cell.length_b   1.000
_cell.length_c   1.000
_cell.angle_alpha   90.00
_cell.angle_beta   90.00
_cell.angle_gamma   90.00
#
_symmetry.space_group_name_H-M   'P 1'
#
loop_
_entity.id
_entity.type
_entity.pdbx_description
1 polymer ?
#
loop_
_entity_poly.entity_id
_entity_poly.type
_entity_poly.pdbx_seq_one_letter_code
_entity_poly.pdbx_strand_id
1 'polypeptide(L)'
;MELQHILNELRDKNEIAIAEKYSCIANRYTIAFTALVVSGIFVSIIVQFWSILINIDVPMNISHQRSRHLFIITEYFIDQEKYFYLILFHMYVAFFIGTTVMVAIGTMLITYAQHTCGMFRIASYRIKHAMSIDILQNITPKNKILMTEGIIYAVDIHRQAMKLSKDLLSAFEIMMFCLITCGVVCVSINLFQIASSGNNVEELLFPFMFLFASVIYMFIANYIGQNVTDHNNYVFSTA
;
A
#
# COMPACT_ATOMS: atom_id res chain seq x y z
N MET A 1 -16.51 -11.14 8.74
CA MET A 1 -17.90 -11.38 9.19
C MET A 1 -18.47 -10.15 9.92
N GLU A 2 -17.76 -9.52 10.85
CA GLU A 2 -18.23 -8.27 11.51
C GLU A 2 -18.37 -7.08 10.54
N LEU A 3 -17.50 -6.96 9.53
CA LEU A 3 -17.47 -5.81 8.60
C LEU A 3 -18.72 -5.64 7.72
N GLN A 4 -19.24 -6.74 7.18
CA GLN A 4 -20.46 -6.74 6.37
C GLN A 4 -21.71 -6.44 7.21
N HIS A 5 -21.69 -6.80 8.49
CA HIS A 5 -22.80 -6.55 9.40
C HIS A 5 -23.00 -5.04 9.62
N ILE A 6 -21.92 -4.28 9.82
CA ILE A 6 -21.96 -2.82 10.02
C ILE A 6 -22.51 -2.12 8.78
N LEU A 7 -21.98 -2.46 7.60
CA LEU A 7 -22.47 -1.93 6.31
C LEU A 7 -23.94 -2.24 6.07
N ASN A 8 -24.43 -3.40 6.52
CA ASN A 8 -25.83 -3.78 6.42
C ASN A 8 -26.74 -3.10 7.46
N GLU A 9 -26.17 -2.60 8.57
CA GLU A 9 -26.90 -1.81 9.56
C GLU A 9 -27.01 -0.32 9.20
N LEU A 10 -26.18 0.18 8.27
CA LEU A 10 -26.28 1.56 7.79
C LEU A 10 -27.59 1.78 7.02
N ARG A 11 -28.54 2.48 7.64
CA ARG A 11 -29.84 2.83 7.04
C ARG A 11 -29.89 4.28 6.53
N ASP A 12 -28.96 5.13 6.95
CA ASP A 12 -28.90 6.53 6.53
C ASP A 12 -28.14 6.66 5.20
N LYS A 13 -28.70 7.46 4.28
CA LYS A 13 -28.14 7.64 2.93
C LYS A 13 -26.77 8.33 2.95
N ASN A 14 -26.52 9.24 3.89
CA ASN A 14 -25.24 9.92 4.00
C ASN A 14 -24.17 8.97 4.54
N GLU A 15 -24.52 8.08 5.46
CA GLU A 15 -23.61 7.05 5.98
C GLU A 15 -23.19 6.06 4.90
N ILE A 16 -24.15 5.60 4.09
CA ILE A 16 -23.88 4.76 2.92
C ILE A 16 -22.95 5.50 1.94
N ALA A 17 -23.26 6.77 1.64
CA ALA A 17 -22.42 7.58 0.74
C ALA A 17 -20.99 7.78 1.29
N ILE A 18 -20.82 7.92 2.61
CA ILE A 18 -19.50 7.96 3.26
C ILE A 18 -18.79 6.63 3.06
N ALA A 19 -19.43 5.50 3.37
CA ALA A 19 -18.82 4.17 3.23
C ALA A 19 -18.41 3.89 1.77
N GLU A 20 -19.28 4.18 0.80
CA GLU A 20 -19.00 4.06 -0.64
C GLU A 20 -17.81 4.92 -1.06
N LYS A 21 -17.70 6.15 -0.55
CA LYS A 21 -16.57 7.04 -0.85
C LYS A 21 -15.23 6.40 -0.46
N TYR A 22 -15.11 5.89 0.76
CA TYR A 22 -13.85 5.28 1.21
C TYR A 22 -13.55 3.95 0.52
N SER A 23 -14.59 3.16 0.21
CA SER A 23 -14.46 1.96 -0.62
C SER A 23 -13.95 2.29 -2.03
N CYS A 24 -14.47 3.35 -2.66
CA CYS A 24 -14.02 3.82 -3.96
C CYS A 24 -12.56 4.31 -3.92
N ILE A 25 -12.15 5.01 -2.86
CA ILE A 25 -10.75 5.42 -2.66
C ILE A 25 -9.84 4.18 -2.56
N ALA A 26 -10.19 3.20 -1.73
CA ALA A 26 -9.43 1.95 -1.59
C ALA A 26 -9.33 1.18 -2.92
N ASN A 27 -10.43 1.10 -3.68
CA ASN A 27 -10.44 0.45 -4.98
C ASN A 27 -9.56 1.18 -6.00
N ARG A 28 -9.56 2.52 -6.01
CA ARG A 28 -8.67 3.33 -6.86
C ARG A 28 -7.21 3.07 -6.56
N TYR A 29 -6.81 3.00 -5.29
CA TYR A 29 -5.44 2.62 -4.92
C TYR A 29 -5.09 1.22 -5.43
N THR A 30 -5.99 0.26 -5.24
CA THR A 30 -5.78 -1.14 -5.68
C THR A 30 -5.58 -1.23 -7.18
N ILE A 31 -6.44 -0.57 -7.96
CA ILE A 31 -6.34 -0.51 -9.42
C ILE A 31 -5.03 0.18 -9.85
N ALA A 32 -4.71 1.32 -9.25
CA ALA A 32 -3.51 2.09 -9.59
C ALA A 32 -2.22 1.29 -9.33
N PHE A 33 -2.08 0.68 -8.15
CA PHE A 33 -0.90 -0.12 -7.82
C PHE A 33 -0.80 -1.38 -8.68
N THR A 34 -1.91 -2.06 -8.92
CA THR A 34 -1.93 -3.26 -9.78
C THR A 34 -1.55 -2.91 -11.21
N ALA A 35 -2.13 -1.83 -11.77
CA ALA A 35 -1.79 -1.37 -13.11
C ALA A 35 -0.32 -0.94 -13.23
N LEU A 36 0.21 -0.24 -12.22
CA LEU A 36 1.62 0.19 -12.19
C LEU A 36 2.57 -1.01 -12.18
N VAL A 37 2.28 -2.06 -11.40
CA VAL A 37 3.13 -3.25 -11.37
C VAL A 37 3.04 -4.06 -12.66
N VAL A 38 1.82 -4.28 -13.19
CA VAL A 38 1.64 -5.03 -14.45
C VAL A 38 2.34 -4.31 -15.61
N SER A 39 2.17 -2.99 -15.71
CA SER A 39 2.86 -2.18 -16.73
C SER A 39 4.38 -2.19 -16.54
N GLY A 40 4.86 -2.05 -15.31
CA GLY A 40 6.29 -2.12 -14.99
C GLY A 40 6.92 -3.44 -15.42
N ILE A 41 6.27 -4.58 -15.11
CA ILE A 41 6.74 -5.91 -15.51
C ILE A 41 6.78 -6.03 -17.04
N PHE A 42 5.75 -5.56 -17.73
CA PHE A 42 5.72 -5.60 -19.20
C PHE A 42 6.85 -4.78 -19.84
N VAL A 43 7.11 -3.58 -19.31
CA VAL A 43 8.23 -2.73 -19.73
C VAL A 43 9.56 -3.42 -19.47
N SER A 44 9.76 -4.01 -18.29
CA SER A 44 11.00 -4.73 -17.95
C SER A 44 11.26 -5.91 -18.89
N ILE A 45 10.21 -6.63 -19.29
CA ILE A 45 10.31 -7.73 -20.27
C ILE A 45 10.73 -7.17 -21.64
N ILE A 46 10.07 -6.11 -22.13
CA ILE A 46 10.39 -5.49 -23.43
C ILE A 46 11.85 -5.00 -23.46
N VAL A 47 12.29 -4.29 -22.42
CA VAL A 47 13.67 -3.77 -22.34
C VAL A 47 14.69 -4.91 -22.37
N GLN A 48 14.41 -6.02 -21.67
CA GLN A 48 15.29 -7.19 -21.68
C GLN A 48 15.36 -7.85 -23.05
N PHE A 49 14.22 -8.06 -23.72
CA PHE A 49 14.20 -8.62 -25.08
C PHE A 49 14.91 -7.70 -26.09
N TRP A 50 14.71 -6.38 -25.98
CA TRP A 50 15.36 -5.39 -26.82
C TRP A 50 16.90 -5.41 -26.65
N SER A 51 17.38 -5.51 -25.40
CA SER A 51 18.81 -5.63 -25.10
C SER A 51 19.43 -6.92 -25.69
N ILE A 52 18.68 -8.03 -25.68
CA ILE A 52 19.12 -9.29 -26.31
C ILE A 52 19.24 -9.14 -27.83
N LEU A 53 18.26 -8.48 -28.49
CA LEU A 53 18.23 -8.33 -29.94
C LEU A 53 19.35 -7.42 -30.48
N ILE A 54 19.62 -6.26 -29.84
CA ILE A 54 20.65 -5.31 -30.29
C ILE A 54 22.07 -5.90 -30.23
N ASN A 55 22.34 -6.81 -29.28
CA ASN A 55 23.67 -7.34 -29.07
C ASN A 55 24.05 -8.51 -30.00
N ILE A 56 23.16 -8.94 -30.89
CA ILE A 56 23.42 -10.01 -31.87
C ILE A 56 24.37 -9.54 -32.99
N ASP A 57 24.39 -8.24 -33.32
CA ASP A 57 25.18 -7.67 -34.44
C ASP A 57 26.62 -7.22 -34.06
N VAL A 58 27.06 -7.39 -32.81
CA VAL A 58 28.39 -6.99 -32.31
C VAL A 58 29.33 -8.20 -32.20
N PRO A 59 30.61 -8.10 -32.61
CA PRO A 59 31.53 -9.24 -32.69
C PRO A 59 31.57 -10.12 -31.42
N MET A 60 31.46 -11.42 -31.67
CA MET A 60 31.00 -12.50 -30.78
C MET A 60 31.74 -12.66 -29.43
N ASN A 61 33.00 -12.20 -29.32
CA ASN A 61 33.80 -12.37 -28.10
C ASN A 61 33.59 -11.27 -27.04
N ILE A 62 33.12 -10.08 -27.42
CA ILE A 62 32.93 -8.94 -26.50
C ILE A 62 31.44 -8.80 -26.11
N SER A 63 30.53 -9.20 -27.01
CA SER A 63 29.07 -9.12 -26.82
C SER A 63 28.50 -10.20 -25.90
N HIS A 64 29.10 -11.39 -25.84
CA HIS A 64 28.61 -12.49 -25.00
C HIS A 64 28.64 -12.15 -23.51
N GLN A 65 29.68 -11.43 -23.06
CA GLN A 65 29.85 -11.01 -21.66
C GLN A 65 28.97 -9.81 -21.29
N ARG A 66 28.62 -8.94 -22.25
CA ARG A 66 27.77 -7.76 -22.04
C ARG A 66 26.26 -8.03 -22.20
N SER A 67 25.86 -8.97 -23.06
CA SER A 67 24.45 -9.32 -23.33
C SER A 67 23.79 -10.17 -22.24
N ARG A 68 24.59 -10.92 -21.47
CA ARG A 68 24.13 -11.79 -20.38
C ARG A 68 24.20 -11.14 -19.00
N HIS A 69 24.30 -9.81 -18.96
CA HIS A 69 24.23 -9.08 -17.71
C HIS A 69 22.79 -9.07 -17.20
N LEU A 70 22.43 -10.08 -16.43
CA LEU A 70 21.17 -10.13 -15.70
C LEU A 70 21.09 -8.91 -14.77
N PHE A 71 19.92 -8.26 -14.71
CA PHE A 71 19.71 -7.13 -13.80
C PHE A 71 19.89 -7.51 -12.32
N ILE A 72 19.80 -8.80 -12.01
CA ILE A 72 20.07 -9.35 -10.68
C ILE A 72 21.13 -10.46 -10.84
N ILE A 73 22.30 -10.24 -10.26
CA ILE A 73 23.35 -11.25 -10.20
C ILE A 73 22.91 -12.32 -9.20
N THR A 74 22.63 -13.52 -9.71
CA THR A 74 22.22 -14.67 -8.90
C THR A 74 23.16 -15.85 -9.16
N GLU A 75 23.64 -16.48 -8.10
CA GLU A 75 24.51 -17.64 -8.22
C GLU A 75 23.68 -18.92 -8.29
N TYR A 76 23.50 -19.42 -9.50
CA TYR A 76 22.96 -20.77 -9.73
C TYR A 76 24.12 -21.78 -9.74
N PHE A 77 23.98 -22.89 -9.00
CA PHE A 77 24.91 -24.03 -9.03
C PHE A 77 24.79 -24.89 -10.30
N ILE A 78 24.46 -24.26 -11.42
CA ILE A 78 24.23 -24.86 -12.74
C ILE A 78 24.93 -23.95 -13.77
N ASP A 79 25.43 -24.51 -14.87
CA ASP A 79 26.05 -23.77 -15.97
C ASP A 79 25.13 -22.63 -16.47
N GLN A 80 25.47 -21.39 -16.10
CA GLN A 80 24.64 -20.22 -16.38
C GLN A 80 24.57 -19.89 -17.86
N GLU A 81 25.62 -20.24 -18.62
CA GLU A 81 25.66 -20.01 -20.06
C GLU A 81 24.74 -20.96 -20.80
N LYS A 82 24.76 -22.23 -20.41
CA LYS A 82 23.91 -23.27 -21.01
C LYS A 82 22.43 -23.10 -20.69
N TYR A 83 22.11 -22.65 -19.47
CA TYR A 83 20.73 -22.55 -18.98
C TYR A 83 20.21 -21.11 -18.84
N PHE A 84 20.83 -20.15 -19.53
CA PHE A 84 20.51 -18.72 -19.44
C PHE A 84 19.02 -18.40 -19.54
N TYR A 85 18.31 -18.91 -20.56
CA TYR A 85 16.88 -18.65 -20.73
C TYR A 85 16.00 -19.24 -19.63
N LEU A 86 16.40 -20.39 -19.07
CA LEU A 86 15.67 -21.03 -17.98
C LEU A 86 15.86 -20.24 -16.67
N ILE A 87 17.08 -19.75 -16.41
CA ILE A 87 17.39 -18.88 -15.28
C ILE A 87 16.62 -17.56 -15.40
N LEU A 88 16.64 -16.93 -16.58
CA LEU A 88 15.91 -15.70 -16.84
C LEU A 88 14.40 -15.88 -16.61
N PHE A 89 13.83 -16.97 -17.12
CA PHE A 89 12.43 -17.31 -16.91
C PHE A 89 12.11 -17.50 -15.42
N HIS A 90 12.93 -18.25 -14.68
CA HIS A 90 12.75 -18.44 -13.24
C HIS A 90 12.74 -17.10 -12.49
N MET A 91 13.70 -16.22 -12.80
CA MET A 91 13.76 -14.90 -12.15
C MET A 91 12.52 -14.06 -12.42
N TYR A 92 11.99 -14.05 -13.65
CA TYR A 92 10.75 -13.31 -13.95
C TYR A 92 9.55 -13.89 -13.21
N VAL A 93 9.43 -15.22 -13.13
CA VAL A 93 8.36 -15.86 -12.38
C VAL A 93 8.46 -15.52 -10.89
N ALA A 94 9.65 -15.64 -10.30
CA ALA A 94 9.87 -15.30 -8.90
C ALA A 94 9.57 -13.82 -8.61
N PHE A 95 10.01 -12.91 -9.48
CA PHE A 95 9.75 -11.47 -9.38
C PHE A 95 8.26 -11.16 -9.51
N PHE A 96 7.57 -11.78 -10.47
CA PHE A 96 6.13 -11.61 -10.66
C PHE A 96 5.34 -12.06 -9.43
N ILE A 97 5.67 -13.23 -8.87
CA ILE A 97 5.01 -13.75 -7.67
C ILE A 97 5.28 -12.81 -6.49
N GLY A 98 6.54 -12.45 -6.25
CA GLY A 98 6.94 -11.59 -5.13
C GLY A 98 6.27 -10.22 -5.17
N THR A 99 6.30 -9.56 -6.32
CA THR A 99 5.65 -8.25 -6.50
C THR A 99 4.13 -8.31 -6.39
N THR A 100 3.50 -9.37 -6.91
CA THR A 100 2.05 -9.58 -6.79
C THR A 100 1.64 -9.74 -5.32
N VAL A 101 2.36 -10.58 -4.57
CA VAL A 101 2.11 -10.78 -3.13
C VAL A 101 2.30 -9.47 -2.36
N MET A 102 3.38 -8.73 -2.65
CA MET A 102 3.64 -7.43 -2.03
C MET A 102 2.51 -6.43 -2.29
N VAL A 103 2.06 -6.29 -3.54
CA VAL A 103 0.93 -5.41 -3.88
C VAL A 103 -0.35 -5.86 -3.19
N ALA A 104 -0.65 -7.16 -3.17
CA ALA A 104 -1.84 -7.69 -2.53
C ALA A 104 -1.88 -7.38 -1.02
N ILE A 105 -0.76 -7.57 -0.32
CA ILE A 105 -0.66 -7.22 1.11
C ILE A 105 -0.80 -5.70 1.29
N GLY A 106 -0.09 -4.90 0.49
CA GLY A 106 -0.14 -3.44 0.58
C GLY A 106 -1.53 -2.85 0.33
N THR A 107 -2.22 -3.31 -0.70
CA THR A 107 -3.58 -2.84 -1.05
C THR A 107 -4.62 -3.33 -0.04
N MET A 108 -4.44 -4.54 0.52
CA MET A 108 -5.26 -5.02 1.64
C MET A 108 -5.13 -4.11 2.86
N LEU A 109 -3.91 -3.74 3.26
CA LEU A 109 -3.67 -2.83 4.39
C LEU A 109 -4.28 -1.43 4.13
N ILE A 110 -4.12 -0.90 2.91
CA ILE A 110 -4.75 0.36 2.50
C ILE A 110 -6.28 0.27 2.62
N THR A 111 -6.87 -0.84 2.16
CA THR A 111 -8.32 -1.04 2.20
C THR A 111 -8.84 -1.04 3.62
N TYR A 112 -8.17 -1.75 4.54
CA TYR A 112 -8.52 -1.71 5.96
C TYR A 112 -8.35 -0.32 6.56
N ALA A 113 -7.27 0.40 6.24
CA ALA A 113 -7.06 1.77 6.72
C ALA A 113 -8.17 2.72 6.23
N GLN A 114 -8.53 2.68 4.95
CA GLN A 114 -9.62 3.50 4.40
C GLN A 114 -10.97 3.12 5.00
N HIS A 115 -11.20 1.83 5.25
CA HIS A 115 -12.41 1.37 5.93
C HIS A 115 -12.50 1.95 7.35
N THR A 116 -11.42 1.88 8.14
CA THR A 116 -11.35 2.49 9.47
C THR A 116 -11.59 4.01 9.39
N CYS A 117 -10.98 4.72 8.44
CA CYS A 117 -11.25 6.14 8.22
C CYS A 117 -12.74 6.42 7.94
N GLY A 118 -13.38 5.57 7.13
CA GLY A 118 -14.82 5.63 6.85
C GLY A 118 -15.66 5.46 8.11
N MET A 119 -15.34 4.48 8.95
CA MET A 119 -16.03 4.26 10.23
C MET A 119 -15.90 5.46 11.17
N PHE A 120 -14.70 6.02 11.32
CA PHE A 120 -14.50 7.25 12.10
C PHE A 120 -15.31 8.41 11.54
N ARG A 121 -15.37 8.56 10.21
CA ARG A 121 -16.17 9.62 9.58
C ARG A 121 -17.67 9.46 9.82
N ILE A 122 -18.18 8.22 9.81
CA ILE A 122 -19.59 7.92 10.15
C ILE A 122 -19.86 8.23 11.63
N ALA A 123 -18.96 7.85 12.54
CA ALA A 123 -19.08 8.18 13.96
C ALA A 123 -19.15 9.70 14.18
N SER A 124 -18.24 10.48 13.58
CA SER A 124 -18.29 11.94 13.63
C SER A 124 -19.58 12.51 13.05
N TYR A 125 -20.05 11.97 11.92
CA TYR A 125 -21.30 12.41 11.29
C TYR A 125 -22.49 12.25 12.25
N ARG A 126 -22.60 11.10 12.92
CA ARG A 126 -23.67 10.83 13.90
C ARG A 126 -23.59 11.72 15.13
N ILE A 127 -22.40 11.96 15.67
CA ILE A 127 -22.20 12.90 16.79
C ILE A 127 -22.69 14.29 16.40
N LYS A 128 -22.24 14.80 15.25
CA LYS A 128 -22.65 16.11 14.75
C LYS A 128 -24.15 16.20 14.51
N HIS A 129 -24.75 15.14 13.97
CA HIS A 129 -26.19 15.09 13.73
C HIS A 129 -26.97 15.12 15.06
N ALA A 130 -26.56 14.31 16.04
CA ALA A 130 -27.17 14.28 17.37
C ALA A 130 -27.10 15.65 18.07
N MET A 131 -25.95 16.33 18.02
CA MET A 131 -25.80 17.69 18.56
C MET A 131 -26.66 18.72 17.83
N SER A 132 -26.84 18.60 16.51
CA SER A 132 -27.66 19.54 15.75
C SER A 132 -29.15 19.47 16.13
N ILE A 133 -29.64 18.29 16.54
CA ILE A 133 -31.00 18.10 17.05
C ILE A 133 -31.19 18.82 18.39
N ASP A 134 -30.18 18.77 19.27
CA ASP A 134 -30.17 19.46 20.56
C ASP A 134 -30.27 20.99 20.42
N ILE A 135 -29.52 21.55 19.46
CA ILE A 135 -29.48 23.00 19.21
C ILE A 135 -30.77 23.50 18.54
N LEU A 136 -31.34 22.75 17.60
CA LEU A 136 -32.42 23.23 16.73
C LEU A 136 -33.82 22.98 17.29
N GLN A 137 -34.02 21.98 18.15
CA GLN A 137 -35.33 21.60 18.66
C GLN A 137 -35.39 21.79 20.18
N ASN A 138 -36.40 22.50 20.68
CA ASN A 138 -36.74 22.51 22.12
C ASN A 138 -36.72 21.06 22.63
N ILE A 139 -35.92 20.77 23.66
CA ILE A 139 -35.64 19.41 24.15
C ILE A 139 -36.94 18.72 24.53
N THR A 140 -37.48 17.92 23.61
CA THR A 140 -38.60 17.02 23.91
C THR A 140 -38.04 15.69 24.41
N PRO A 141 -38.76 14.95 25.26
CA PRO A 141 -38.32 13.63 25.73
C PRO A 141 -37.97 12.67 24.58
N LYS A 142 -38.73 12.73 23.49
CA LYS A 142 -38.52 11.93 22.28
C LYS A 142 -37.20 12.28 21.58
N ASN A 143 -36.89 13.57 21.44
CA ASN A 143 -35.64 14.02 20.80
C ASN A 143 -34.42 13.65 21.62
N LYS A 144 -34.53 13.72 22.96
CA LYS A 144 -33.46 13.31 23.88
C LYS A 144 -33.11 11.83 23.76
N ILE A 145 -34.12 10.97 23.59
CA ILE A 145 -33.92 9.52 23.35
C ILE A 145 -33.19 9.31 22.03
N LEU A 146 -33.66 9.91 20.93
CA LEU A 146 -33.03 9.77 19.61
C LEU A 146 -31.59 10.29 19.58
N MET A 147 -31.32 11.41 20.25
CA MET A 147 -29.97 11.95 20.39
C MET A 147 -29.05 10.98 21.14
N THR A 148 -29.53 10.44 22.27
CA THR A 148 -28.77 9.50 23.10
C THR A 148 -28.48 8.22 22.34
N GLU A 149 -29.46 7.68 21.62
CA GLU A 149 -29.30 6.51 20.75
C GLU A 149 -28.29 6.76 19.62
N GLY A 150 -28.34 7.94 18.99
CA GLY A 150 -27.38 8.35 17.96
C GLY A 150 -25.94 8.42 18.47
N ILE A 151 -25.74 8.96 19.68
CA ILE A 151 -24.42 9.03 20.34
C ILE A 151 -23.92 7.63 20.72
N ILE A 152 -24.78 6.78 21.31
CA ILE A 152 -24.42 5.40 21.67
C ILE A 152 -23.93 4.64 20.44
N TYR A 153 -24.64 4.75 19.32
CA TYR A 153 -24.24 4.08 18.08
C TYR A 153 -22.94 4.66 17.50
N ALA A 154 -22.73 5.98 17.58
CA ALA A 154 -21.47 6.59 17.16
C ALA A 154 -20.28 6.09 17.99
N VAL A 155 -20.45 5.96 19.31
CA VAL A 155 -19.44 5.42 20.21
C VAL A 155 -19.14 3.95 19.89
N ASP A 156 -20.16 3.15 19.57
CA ASP A 156 -19.98 1.75 19.20
C ASP A 156 -19.17 1.61 17.90
N ILE A 157 -19.52 2.37 16.85
CA ILE A 157 -18.73 2.40 15.60
C ILE A 157 -17.29 2.81 15.87
N HIS A 158 -17.07 3.87 16.65
CA HIS A 158 -15.72 4.33 16.98
C HIS A 158 -14.93 3.25 17.72
N ARG A 159 -15.55 2.55 18.68
CA ARG A 159 -14.93 1.44 19.41
C ARG A 159 -14.57 0.28 18.49
N GLN A 160 -15.44 -0.07 17.56
CA GLN A 160 -15.20 -1.11 16.57
C GLN A 160 -14.05 -0.73 15.61
N ALA A 161 -14.00 0.52 15.14
CA ALA A 161 -12.92 1.03 14.30
C ALA A 161 -11.56 0.99 15.02
N MET A 162 -11.54 1.34 16.31
CA MET A 162 -10.36 1.25 17.16
C MET A 162 -9.92 -0.20 17.40
N LYS A 163 -10.88 -1.12 17.60
CA LYS A 163 -10.60 -2.56 17.72
C LYS A 163 -9.96 -3.10 16.43
N LEU A 164 -10.57 -2.84 15.28
CA LEU A 164 -10.04 -3.25 13.96
C LEU A 164 -8.61 -2.72 13.75
N SER A 165 -8.36 -1.46 14.10
CA SER A 165 -7.03 -0.86 13.98
C SER A 165 -6.00 -1.59 14.85
N LYS A 166 -6.34 -1.86 16.12
CA LYS A 166 -5.45 -2.58 17.05
C LYS A 166 -5.18 -4.00 16.59
N ASP A 167 -6.21 -4.71 16.11
CA ASP A 167 -6.07 -6.08 15.61
C ASP A 167 -5.14 -6.11 14.39
N LEU A 168 -5.28 -5.14 13.48
CA LEU A 168 -4.41 -5.01 12.31
C LEU A 168 -2.97 -4.63 12.69
N LEU A 169 -2.79 -3.66 13.60
CA LEU A 169 -1.46 -3.29 14.10
C LEU A 169 -0.75 -4.51 14.71
N SER A 170 -1.43 -5.25 15.60
CA SER A 170 -0.89 -6.45 16.24
C SER A 170 -0.55 -7.55 15.24
N ALA A 171 -1.41 -7.79 14.25
CA ALA A 171 -1.19 -8.83 13.24
C ALA A 171 0.04 -8.58 12.36
N PHE A 172 0.39 -7.30 12.12
CA PHE A 172 1.47 -6.92 11.21
C PHE A 172 2.67 -6.26 11.90
N GLU A 173 2.67 -6.10 13.21
CA GLU A 173 3.72 -5.39 13.97
C GLU A 173 5.11 -5.97 13.68
N ILE A 174 5.27 -7.29 13.85
CA ILE A 174 6.55 -7.97 13.63
C ILE A 174 6.99 -7.85 12.17
N MET A 175 6.06 -8.05 11.22
CA MET A 175 6.34 -7.94 9.80
C MET A 175 6.82 -6.53 9.43
N MET A 176 6.13 -5.50 9.94
CA MET A 176 6.48 -4.10 9.69
C MET A 176 7.82 -3.75 10.35
N PHE A 177 8.09 -4.23 11.56
CA PHE A 177 9.39 -4.05 12.21
C PHE A 177 10.52 -4.61 11.34
N CYS A 178 10.41 -5.88 10.92
CA CYS A 178 11.39 -6.50 10.03
C CYS A 178 11.53 -5.73 8.71
N LEU A 179 10.43 -5.31 8.10
CA LEU A 179 10.43 -4.59 6.83
C LEU A 179 11.09 -3.20 6.96
N ILE A 180 10.87 -2.50 8.07
CA ILE A 180 11.53 -1.21 8.35
C ILE A 180 13.04 -1.43 8.55
N THR A 181 13.44 -2.40 9.36
CA THR A 181 14.87 -2.70 9.58
C THR A 181 15.58 -3.07 8.27
N CYS A 182 15.02 -4.00 7.50
CA CYS A 182 15.56 -4.37 6.19
C CYS A 182 15.57 -3.19 5.23
N GLY A 183 14.50 -2.39 5.20
CA GLY A 183 14.39 -1.20 4.36
C GLY A 183 15.47 -0.17 4.65
N VAL A 184 15.75 0.11 5.93
CA VAL A 184 16.83 1.03 6.34
C VAL A 184 18.18 0.50 5.88
N VAL A 185 18.48 -0.78 6.13
CA VAL A 185 19.74 -1.40 5.69
C VAL A 185 19.90 -1.32 4.17
N CYS A 186 18.85 -1.67 3.41
CA CYS A 186 18.86 -1.59 1.95
C CYS A 186 19.09 -0.16 1.46
N VAL A 187 18.38 0.82 2.02
CA VAL A 187 18.56 2.25 1.65
C VAL A 187 19.98 2.71 1.97
N SER A 188 20.55 2.35 3.12
CA SER A 188 21.92 2.70 3.49
C SER A 188 22.96 2.11 2.52
N ILE A 189 22.80 0.84 2.13
CA ILE A 189 23.69 0.19 1.16
C ILE A 189 23.61 0.89 -0.20
N ASN A 190 22.40 1.17 -0.69
CA ASN A 190 22.22 1.85 -1.98
C ASN A 190 22.77 3.28 -1.97
N LEU A 191 22.60 4.02 -0.87
CA LEU A 191 23.20 5.34 -0.70
C LEU A 191 24.74 5.28 -0.70
N PHE A 192 25.32 4.29 -0.02
CA PHE A 192 26.76 4.08 -0.03
C PHE A 192 27.26 3.76 -1.44
N GLN A 193 26.56 2.89 -2.17
CA GLN A 193 26.90 2.56 -3.55
C GLN A 193 26.90 3.81 -4.43
N ILE A 194 25.87 4.64 -4.35
CA ILE A 194 25.77 5.92 -5.08
C ILE A 194 26.93 6.87 -4.72
N ALA A 195 27.28 6.97 -3.44
CA ALA A 195 28.37 7.83 -2.99
C ALA A 195 29.75 7.33 -3.44
N SER A 196 29.91 6.01 -3.57
CA SER A 196 31.17 5.34 -3.90
C SER A 196 31.41 5.12 -5.41
N SER A 197 30.38 5.22 -6.26
CA SER A 197 30.43 4.86 -7.68
C SER A 197 31.17 5.86 -8.59
N GLY A 198 31.67 6.97 -8.04
CA GLY A 198 32.31 8.03 -8.82
C GLY A 198 31.34 8.65 -9.84
N ASN A 199 31.48 8.28 -11.12
CA ASN A 199 30.68 8.78 -12.27
C ASN A 199 30.17 7.65 -13.22
N ASN A 200 30.18 6.38 -12.81
CA ASN A 200 29.67 5.31 -13.70
C ASN A 200 28.13 5.34 -13.76
N VAL A 201 27.59 6.03 -14.77
CA VAL A 201 26.14 6.29 -14.90
C VAL A 201 25.32 5.00 -15.02
N GLU A 202 25.88 3.95 -15.63
CA GLU A 202 25.20 2.64 -15.77
C GLU A 202 25.00 1.94 -14.41
N GLU A 203 25.95 2.07 -13.47
CA GLU A 203 25.88 1.48 -12.12
C GLU A 203 25.01 2.29 -11.15
N LEU A 204 24.76 3.56 -11.44
CA LEU A 204 23.99 4.48 -10.60
C LEU A 204 22.46 4.33 -10.76
N LEU A 205 22.01 3.85 -11.92
CA LEU A 205 20.60 3.84 -12.27
C LEU A 205 19.77 2.94 -11.34
N PHE A 206 20.24 1.72 -11.06
CA PHE A 206 19.53 0.77 -10.19
C PHE A 206 19.45 1.23 -8.73
N PRO A 207 20.55 1.63 -8.08
CA PRO A 207 20.49 2.15 -6.71
C PRO A 207 19.62 3.38 -6.58
N PHE A 208 19.64 4.28 -7.56
CA PHE A 208 18.81 5.47 -7.56
C PHE A 208 17.32 5.14 -7.68
N MET A 209 16.95 4.24 -8.60
CA MET A 209 15.56 3.79 -8.75
C MET A 209 15.05 3.08 -7.50
N PHE A 210 15.89 2.23 -6.87
CA PHE A 210 15.55 1.57 -5.61
C PHE A 210 15.33 2.56 -4.47
N LEU A 211 16.21 3.56 -4.34
CA LEU A 211 16.10 4.62 -3.33
C LEU A 211 14.80 5.40 -3.51
N PHE A 212 14.51 5.83 -4.75
CA PHE A 212 13.30 6.58 -5.07
C PHE A 212 12.03 5.76 -4.75
N ALA A 213 11.99 4.48 -5.17
CA ALA A 213 10.88 3.59 -4.86
C ALA A 213 10.69 3.39 -3.34
N SER A 214 11.79 3.23 -2.60
CA SER A 214 11.76 3.06 -1.14
C SER A 214 11.24 4.31 -0.42
N VAL A 215 11.66 5.50 -0.86
CA VAL A 215 11.16 6.77 -0.30
C VAL A 215 9.66 6.96 -0.57
N ILE A 216 9.20 6.67 -1.79
CA ILE A 216 7.78 6.72 -2.13
C ILE A 216 6.99 5.73 -1.27
N TYR A 217 7.47 4.49 -1.14
CA TYR A 217 6.83 3.47 -0.32
C TYR A 217 6.67 3.93 1.14
N MET A 218 7.75 4.41 1.75
CA MET A 218 7.73 4.93 3.12
C MET A 218 6.79 6.13 3.25
N PHE A 219 6.81 7.06 2.30
CA PHE A 219 5.93 8.22 2.31
C PHE A 219 4.45 7.81 2.28
N ILE A 220 4.08 6.90 1.38
CA ILE A 220 2.71 6.40 1.25
C ILE A 220 2.28 5.69 2.54
N ALA A 221 3.11 4.79 3.08
CA ALA A 221 2.81 4.06 4.31
C ALA A 221 2.58 5.00 5.50
N ASN A 222 3.45 5.99 5.69
CA ASN A 222 3.31 6.99 6.76
C ASN A 222 2.09 7.88 6.53
N TYR A 223 1.83 8.31 5.30
CA TYR A 223 0.65 9.11 4.95
C TYR A 223 -0.66 8.39 5.30
N ILE A 224 -0.76 7.09 5.01
CA ILE A 224 -1.95 6.30 5.34
C ILE A 224 -2.13 6.19 6.85
N GLY A 225 -1.05 5.92 7.60
CA GLY A 225 -1.09 5.85 9.06
C GLY A 225 -1.49 7.17 9.71
N GLN A 226 -0.96 8.27 9.20
CA GLN A 226 -1.34 9.61 9.63
C GLN A 226 -2.81 9.90 9.33
N ASN A 227 -3.30 9.54 8.14
CA ASN A 227 -4.70 9.73 7.77
C ASN A 227 -5.67 8.99 8.72
N VAL A 228 -5.35 7.76 9.14
CA VAL A 228 -6.15 7.04 10.14
C VAL A 228 -6.17 7.77 11.49
N THR A 229 -5.00 8.25 11.93
CA THR A 229 -4.85 8.99 13.19
C THR A 229 -5.63 10.30 13.17
N ASP A 230 -5.58 11.03 12.07
CA ASP A 230 -6.30 12.29 11.89
C ASP A 230 -7.82 12.08 11.90
N HIS A 231 -8.31 11.00 11.27
CA HIS A 231 -9.73 10.65 11.32
C HIS A 231 -10.18 10.28 12.73
N ASN A 232 -9.35 9.57 13.49
CA ASN A 232 -9.63 9.27 14.89
C ASN A 232 -9.71 10.55 15.73
N ASN A 233 -8.73 11.45 15.59
CA ASN A 233 -8.71 12.74 16.28
C ASN A 233 -9.91 13.62 15.91
N TYR A 234 -10.36 13.54 14.65
CA TYR A 234 -11.52 14.29 14.18
C TYR A 234 -12.81 13.91 14.93
N VAL A 235 -12.97 12.64 15.33
CA VAL A 235 -14.11 12.20 16.17
C VAL A 235 -14.16 13.00 17.47
N PHE A 236 -13.02 13.11 18.16
CA PHE A 236 -12.94 13.86 19.42
C PHE A 236 -13.14 15.36 19.24
N SER A 237 -12.67 15.94 18.12
CA SER A 237 -12.92 17.36 17.83
C SER A 237 -14.36 17.68 17.44
N THR A 238 -15.15 16.65 17.09
CA THR A 238 -16.56 16.80 16.73
C THR A 238 -17.48 16.66 17.95
N ALA A 239 -17.02 15.95 18.99
CA ALA A 239 -17.69 15.79 20.28
C ALA A 239 -17.45 17.00 21.21
#